data_AF-A0A0K8UZ21-F1
#
_entry.id   AF-A0A0K8UZ21-F1
#
_cell.length_a   1.000
_cell.length_b   1.000
_cell.length_c   1.000
_cell.angle_alpha   90.00
_cell.angle_beta   90.00
_cell.angle_gamma   90.00
#
_symmetry.space_group_name_H-M   'P 1'
#
loop_
_entity.id
_entity.type
_entity.pdbx_description
1 polymer ?
#
loop_
_entity_poly.entity_id
_entity_poly.type
_entity_poly.pdbx_seq_one_letter_code
_entity_poly.pdbx_strand_id
1 'polypeptide(L)'
;MLWQKLLLINLQIILALQCIAGNPVEVDVDELKAQISSHLSYTARRLTRIQQDVDEKYATELEQLLARYLKAANAEDPLVEEKQLLEYEGEQRQSFMSYVNLQYDEQFLNEDIRVQEWSMRTLMAEVSGPLAEEIEKVLPAYESAVKIDDFDQKYTAFTGIQETFSPALWQLIDAEPEEEAVLNVQLKFFKEFLLYLQKQVDAASFAGMIKDTLKVVESALTSADLKQKMDVLDSFDDLTTKFRRYLDYKVLEFQFDRFGQ
;
A
#
# COMPACT_ATOMS: atom_id res chain seq x y z
N MET A 1 9.38 3.41 11.26
CA MET A 1 9.01 4.46 10.28
C MET A 1 8.30 3.97 9.01
N LEU A 2 8.63 2.80 8.41
CA LEU A 2 7.84 2.21 7.29
C LEU A 2 6.35 2.05 7.65
N TRP A 3 6.11 1.67 8.91
CA TRP A 3 4.79 1.49 9.55
C TRP A 3 3.97 2.78 9.66
N GLN A 4 4.61 3.94 9.69
CA GLN A 4 3.92 5.24 9.69
C GLN A 4 3.73 5.79 8.28
N LYS A 5 4.63 5.49 7.33
CA LYS A 5 4.53 5.97 5.95
C LYS A 5 3.38 5.31 5.16
N LEU A 6 3.05 4.04 5.44
CA LEU A 6 1.95 3.33 4.76
C LEU A 6 0.55 3.79 5.18
N LEU A 7 0.37 4.18 6.45
CA LEU A 7 -0.89 4.73 6.98
C LEU A 7 -1.20 6.15 6.48
N LEU A 8 -0.21 6.87 5.95
CA LEU A 8 -0.35 8.29 5.56
C LEU A 8 -0.91 8.53 4.16
N ILE A 9 -0.99 7.50 3.28
CA ILE A 9 -1.30 7.70 1.86
C ILE A 9 -2.81 7.96 1.62
N ASN A 10 -3.72 7.41 2.45
CA ASN A 10 -5.16 7.72 2.34
C ASN A 10 -5.48 9.21 2.57
N LEU A 11 -4.57 9.97 3.22
CA LEU A 11 -4.71 11.42 3.41
C LEU A 11 -4.20 12.24 2.21
N GLN A 12 -3.39 11.66 1.32
CA GLN A 12 -2.62 12.41 0.32
C GLN A 12 -3.44 12.88 -0.88
N ILE A 13 -4.53 12.20 -1.27
CA ILE A 13 -5.38 12.68 -2.38
C ILE A 13 -6.17 13.94 -1.96
N ILE A 14 -6.64 13.99 -0.72
CA ILE A 14 -7.30 15.19 -0.16
C ILE A 14 -6.28 16.31 0.08
N LEU A 15 -5.07 15.98 0.55
CA LEU A 15 -3.98 16.96 0.69
C LEU A 15 -3.46 17.47 -0.66
N ALA A 16 -3.44 16.66 -1.71
CA ALA A 16 -3.10 17.10 -3.07
C ALA A 16 -4.14 18.13 -3.56
N LEU A 17 -5.43 17.88 -3.34
CA LEU A 17 -6.50 18.85 -3.63
C LEU A 17 -6.39 20.14 -2.79
N GLN A 18 -5.86 20.07 -1.56
CA GLN A 18 -5.62 21.25 -0.71
C GLN A 18 -4.34 22.02 -1.07
N CYS A 19 -3.28 21.32 -1.50
CA CYS A 19 -2.03 21.93 -2.01
C CYS A 19 -2.25 22.68 -3.33
N ILE A 20 -3.21 22.24 -4.14
CA ILE A 20 -3.65 22.90 -5.39
C ILE A 20 -4.23 24.31 -5.13
N ALA A 21 -4.75 24.59 -3.92
CA ALA A 21 -5.25 25.92 -3.57
C ALA A 21 -4.14 26.96 -3.28
N GLY A 22 -2.87 26.53 -3.17
CA GLY A 22 -1.77 27.36 -2.64
C GLY A 22 -0.61 27.67 -3.60
N ASN A 23 -0.52 27.04 -4.79
CA ASN A 23 0.60 27.27 -5.71
C ASN A 23 0.20 27.19 -7.19
N PRO A 24 0.69 28.11 -8.06
CA PRO A 24 0.32 28.18 -9.47
C PRO A 24 1.18 27.21 -10.29
N VAL A 25 1.26 25.95 -9.86
CA VAL A 25 1.86 24.90 -10.70
C VAL A 25 0.82 24.54 -11.74
N GLU A 26 1.18 24.68 -13.02
CA GLU A 26 0.38 24.25 -14.15
C GLU A 26 0.01 22.77 -13.95
N VAL A 27 -1.25 22.50 -13.59
CA VAL A 27 -1.72 21.15 -13.29
C VAL A 27 -1.77 20.37 -14.60
N ASP A 28 -0.96 19.33 -14.71
CA ASP A 28 -1.07 18.35 -15.79
C ASP A 28 -2.38 17.58 -15.60
N VAL A 29 -3.43 18.04 -16.27
CA VAL A 29 -4.79 17.48 -16.17
C VAL A 29 -4.82 16.02 -16.59
N ASP A 30 -3.99 15.61 -17.56
CA ASP A 30 -3.92 14.22 -18.01
C ASP A 30 -3.26 13.33 -16.96
N GLU A 31 -2.23 13.84 -16.25
CA GLU A 31 -1.66 13.17 -15.09
C GLU A 31 -2.70 12.99 -13.97
N LEU A 32 -3.44 14.05 -13.64
CA LEU A 32 -4.49 14.00 -12.61
C LEU A 32 -5.60 13.01 -12.98
N LYS A 33 -6.04 13.01 -14.24
CA LYS A 33 -7.01 12.04 -14.75
C LYS A 33 -6.51 10.60 -14.59
N ALA A 34 -5.24 10.34 -14.93
CA ALA A 34 -4.64 9.02 -14.77
C ALA A 34 -4.57 8.59 -13.29
N GLN A 35 -4.20 9.50 -12.38
CA GLN A 35 -4.19 9.25 -10.93
C GLN A 35 -5.58 8.87 -10.41
N ILE A 36 -6.61 9.63 -10.77
CA ILE A 36 -8.00 9.37 -10.35
C ILE A 36 -8.48 8.03 -10.93
N SER A 37 -8.26 7.76 -12.21
CA SER A 37 -8.59 6.47 -12.81
C SER A 37 -7.90 5.30 -12.10
N SER A 38 -6.63 5.46 -11.72
CA SER A 38 -5.87 4.46 -10.97
C SER A 38 -6.52 4.19 -9.60
N HIS A 39 -6.82 5.24 -8.86
CA HIS A 39 -7.47 5.15 -7.56
C HIS A 39 -8.86 4.51 -7.64
N LEU A 40 -9.69 4.93 -8.60
CA LEU A 40 -11.02 4.35 -8.83
C LEU A 40 -10.94 2.87 -9.20
N SER A 41 -9.98 2.48 -10.06
CA SER A 41 -9.74 1.08 -10.44
C SER A 41 -9.30 0.23 -9.26
N TYR A 42 -8.40 0.76 -8.44
CA TYR A 42 -7.97 0.14 -7.19
C TYR A 42 -9.15 -0.08 -6.22
N THR A 43 -9.98 0.94 -5.99
CA THR A 43 -11.16 0.82 -5.13
C THR A 43 -12.18 -0.16 -5.70
N ALA A 44 -12.39 -0.18 -7.03
CA ALA A 44 -13.25 -1.17 -7.68
C ALA A 44 -12.76 -2.61 -7.42
N ARG A 45 -11.45 -2.85 -7.44
CA ARG A 45 -10.89 -4.17 -7.11
C ARG A 45 -11.14 -4.57 -5.66
N ARG A 46 -11.03 -3.64 -4.72
CA ARG A 46 -11.38 -3.89 -3.30
C ARG A 46 -12.85 -4.22 -3.12
N LEU A 47 -13.76 -3.45 -3.75
CA LEU A 47 -15.20 -3.72 -3.76
C LEU A 47 -15.52 -5.08 -4.38
N THR A 48 -14.81 -5.47 -5.45
CA THR A 48 -14.93 -6.79 -6.07
C THR A 48 -14.59 -7.90 -5.08
N ARG A 49 -13.63 -7.68 -4.17
CA ARG A 49 -13.34 -8.64 -3.09
C ARG A 49 -14.47 -8.73 -2.08
N ILE A 50 -15.02 -7.60 -1.63
CA ILE A 50 -16.18 -7.58 -0.74
C ILE A 50 -17.35 -8.36 -1.37
N GLN A 51 -17.54 -8.24 -2.68
CA GLN A 51 -18.64 -8.90 -3.39
C GLN A 51 -18.60 -10.43 -3.31
N GLN A 52 -17.44 -11.04 -3.04
CA GLN A 52 -17.31 -12.50 -2.97
C GLN A 52 -17.88 -13.11 -1.70
N ASP A 53 -17.96 -12.33 -0.61
CA ASP A 53 -18.52 -12.74 0.67
C ASP A 53 -19.44 -11.63 1.23
N VAL A 54 -20.28 -11.10 0.34
CA VAL A 54 -21.16 -9.97 0.68
C VAL A 54 -22.32 -10.43 1.55
N ASP A 55 -22.64 -9.66 2.59
CA ASP A 55 -23.88 -9.84 3.34
C ASP A 55 -25.08 -9.61 2.39
N GLU A 56 -25.94 -10.63 2.25
CA GLU A 56 -27.05 -10.65 1.30
C GLU A 56 -27.92 -9.37 1.35
N LYS A 57 -28.04 -8.74 2.53
CA LYS A 57 -28.84 -7.51 2.69
C LYS A 57 -28.24 -6.28 1.99
N TYR A 58 -26.97 -6.33 1.61
CA TYR A 58 -26.21 -5.25 0.97
C TYR A 58 -25.75 -5.59 -0.46
N ALA A 59 -26.05 -6.80 -0.94
CA ALA A 59 -25.56 -7.28 -2.23
C ALA A 59 -25.94 -6.36 -3.41
N THR A 60 -27.18 -5.84 -3.42
CA THR A 60 -27.65 -4.94 -4.48
C THR A 60 -26.96 -3.58 -4.43
N GLU A 61 -26.82 -2.97 -3.25
CA GLU A 61 -26.10 -1.69 -3.12
C GLU A 61 -24.62 -1.82 -3.47
N LEU A 62 -23.98 -2.93 -3.07
CA LEU A 62 -22.60 -3.19 -3.42
C LEU A 62 -22.41 -3.36 -4.93
N GLU A 63 -23.30 -4.09 -5.59
CA GLU A 63 -23.27 -4.25 -7.05
C GLU A 63 -23.40 -2.90 -7.77
N GLN A 64 -24.32 -2.04 -7.30
CA GLN A 64 -24.49 -0.69 -7.86
C GLN A 64 -23.27 0.20 -7.62
N LEU A 65 -22.70 0.18 -6.42
CA LEU A 65 -21.50 0.93 -6.08
C LEU A 65 -20.32 0.48 -6.94
N LEU A 66 -20.07 -0.83 -7.02
CA LEU A 66 -19.01 -1.41 -7.85
C LEU A 66 -19.17 -1.04 -9.33
N ALA A 67 -20.38 -1.14 -9.88
CA ALA A 67 -20.64 -0.76 -11.26
C ALA A 67 -20.31 0.72 -11.54
N ARG A 68 -20.57 1.62 -10.57
CA ARG A 68 -20.22 3.04 -10.68
C ARG A 68 -18.71 3.28 -10.61
N TYR A 69 -18.00 2.60 -9.70
CA TYR A 69 -16.54 2.66 -9.64
C TYR A 69 -15.89 2.17 -10.94
N LEU A 70 -16.35 1.03 -11.47
CA LEU A 70 -15.87 0.49 -12.75
C LEU A 70 -16.16 1.45 -13.93
N LYS A 71 -17.34 2.08 -13.96
CA LYS A 71 -17.68 3.10 -14.96
C LYS A 71 -16.75 4.31 -14.85
N ALA A 72 -16.58 4.85 -13.64
CA ALA A 72 -15.80 6.05 -13.39
C ALA A 72 -14.31 5.83 -13.73
N ALA A 73 -13.74 4.67 -13.37
CA ALA A 73 -12.35 4.33 -13.65
C ALA A 73 -12.01 4.31 -15.16
N ASN A 74 -12.99 3.96 -16.00
CA ASN A 74 -12.85 3.82 -17.45
C ASN A 74 -13.46 4.99 -18.25
N ALA A 75 -13.85 6.08 -17.58
CA ALA A 75 -14.47 7.22 -18.22
C ALA A 75 -13.46 8.08 -19.00
N GLU A 76 -13.94 8.78 -20.03
CA GLU A 76 -13.15 9.78 -20.74
C GLU A 76 -12.79 10.98 -19.82
N ASP A 77 -13.66 11.30 -18.87
CA ASP A 77 -13.41 12.29 -17.84
C ASP A 77 -13.63 11.71 -16.43
N PRO A 78 -12.61 11.09 -15.82
CA PRO A 78 -12.72 10.49 -14.50
C PRO A 78 -12.95 11.52 -13.39
N LEU A 79 -12.59 12.81 -13.56
CA LEU A 79 -12.84 13.84 -12.55
C LEU A 79 -14.35 14.08 -12.37
N VAL A 80 -15.07 14.17 -13.49
CA VAL A 80 -16.52 14.41 -13.46
C VAL A 80 -17.24 13.22 -12.83
N GLU A 81 -16.84 12.01 -13.19
CA GLU A 81 -17.44 10.79 -12.67
C GLU A 81 -17.08 10.55 -11.19
N GLU A 82 -15.85 10.86 -10.75
CA GLU A 82 -15.47 10.81 -9.34
C GLU A 82 -16.35 11.75 -8.50
N LYS A 83 -16.57 12.98 -8.97
CA LYS A 83 -17.46 13.92 -8.27
C LYS A 83 -18.88 13.35 -8.12
N GLN A 84 -19.45 12.79 -9.18
CA GLN A 84 -20.79 12.19 -9.14
C GLN A 84 -20.83 10.96 -8.24
N LEU A 85 -19.74 10.19 -8.18
CA LEU A 85 -19.60 9.05 -7.30
C LEU A 85 -19.60 9.47 -5.82
N LEU A 86 -18.87 10.51 -5.45
CA LEU A 86 -18.86 11.07 -4.10
C LEU A 86 -20.25 11.57 -3.67
N GLU A 87 -20.98 12.22 -4.57
CA GLU A 87 -22.37 12.63 -4.34
C GLU A 87 -23.26 11.39 -4.09
N TYR A 88 -23.12 10.35 -4.92
CA TYR A 88 -23.86 9.10 -4.76
C TYR A 88 -23.55 8.37 -3.43
N GLU A 89 -22.29 8.32 -3.02
CA GLU A 89 -21.87 7.75 -1.73
C GLU A 89 -22.48 8.51 -0.55
N GLY A 90 -22.54 9.84 -0.64
CA GLY A 90 -23.18 10.68 0.37
C GLY A 90 -24.69 10.47 0.52
N GLU A 91 -25.35 9.93 -0.51
CA GLU A 91 -26.78 9.59 -0.51
C GLU A 91 -27.08 8.16 -0.02
N GLN A 92 -26.06 7.32 0.17
CA GLN A 92 -26.25 5.93 0.56
C GLN A 92 -26.75 5.78 2.00
N ARG A 93 -27.38 4.62 2.27
CA ARG A 93 -27.77 4.24 3.62
C ARG A 93 -26.53 4.18 4.50
N GLN A 94 -26.55 4.87 5.64
CA GLN A 94 -25.43 4.88 6.58
C GLN A 94 -24.98 3.46 6.97
N SER A 95 -25.94 2.55 7.19
CA SER A 95 -25.63 1.16 7.55
C SER A 95 -24.92 0.37 6.44
N PHE A 96 -25.15 0.72 5.17
CA PHE A 96 -24.44 0.12 4.03
C PHE A 96 -23.01 0.68 3.96
N MET A 97 -22.83 2.00 4.05
CA MET A 97 -21.48 2.59 4.03
C MET A 97 -20.65 2.17 5.24
N SER A 98 -21.25 2.02 6.43
CA SER A 98 -20.57 1.47 7.60
C SER A 98 -20.10 0.02 7.37
N TYR A 99 -20.90 -0.79 6.67
CA TYR A 99 -20.49 -2.14 6.30
C TYR A 99 -19.32 -2.12 5.31
N VAL A 100 -19.40 -1.33 4.24
CA VAL A 100 -18.30 -1.21 3.26
C VAL A 100 -17.01 -0.74 3.93
N ASN A 101 -17.09 0.25 4.82
CA ASN A 101 -15.92 0.74 5.55
C ASN A 101 -15.30 -0.33 6.46
N LEU A 102 -16.12 -1.08 7.21
CA LEU A 102 -15.62 -2.20 8.03
C LEU A 102 -14.91 -3.25 7.16
N GLN A 103 -15.47 -3.57 5.99
CA GLN A 103 -14.85 -4.49 5.05
C GLN A 103 -13.54 -3.96 4.46
N TYR A 104 -13.42 -2.65 4.23
CA TYR A 104 -12.14 -2.04 3.89
C TYR A 104 -11.14 -2.14 5.04
N ASP A 105 -11.54 -1.82 6.27
CA ASP A 105 -10.70 -1.91 7.45
C ASP A 105 -10.16 -3.34 7.64
N GLU A 106 -11.00 -4.35 7.43
CA GLU A 106 -10.59 -5.76 7.45
C GLU A 106 -9.56 -6.10 6.35
N GLN A 107 -9.75 -5.62 5.12
CA GLN A 107 -8.80 -5.82 4.04
C GLN A 107 -7.45 -5.15 4.34
N PHE A 108 -7.47 -3.89 4.78
CA PHE A 108 -6.24 -3.16 5.15
C PHE A 108 -5.50 -3.82 6.31
N LEU A 109 -6.21 -4.29 7.33
CA LEU A 109 -5.60 -5.01 8.44
C LEU A 109 -4.96 -6.34 7.99
N ASN A 110 -5.60 -7.07 7.08
CA ASN A 110 -5.01 -8.28 6.49
C ASN A 110 -3.73 -7.97 5.70
N GLU A 111 -3.73 -6.87 4.94
CA GLU A 111 -2.55 -6.41 4.21
C GLU A 111 -1.41 -6.04 5.17
N ASP A 112 -1.70 -5.27 6.22
CA ASP A 112 -0.70 -4.88 7.23
C ASP A 112 -0.08 -6.10 7.91
N ILE A 113 -0.90 -7.08 8.30
CA ILE A 113 -0.44 -8.35 8.88
C ILE A 113 0.50 -9.07 7.90
N ARG A 114 0.13 -9.19 6.63
CA ARG A 114 0.91 -9.91 5.61
C ARG A 114 2.17 -9.15 5.20
N VAL A 115 2.15 -7.82 5.17
CA VAL A 115 3.34 -6.99 4.96
C VAL A 115 4.30 -7.16 6.14
N GLN A 116 3.81 -7.17 7.38
CA GLN A 116 4.65 -7.46 8.55
C GLN A 116 5.27 -8.85 8.49
N GLU A 117 4.45 -9.86 8.22
CA GLU A 117 4.91 -11.25 8.09
C GLU A 117 5.99 -11.37 7.02
N TRP A 118 5.76 -10.81 5.83
CA TRP A 118 6.72 -10.81 4.73
C TRP A 118 8.02 -10.07 5.10
N SER A 119 7.91 -8.93 5.78
CA SER A 119 9.06 -8.14 6.21
C SER A 119 9.91 -8.90 7.22
N MET A 120 9.28 -9.52 8.22
CA MET A 120 9.94 -10.36 9.22
C MET A 120 10.61 -11.58 8.59
N ARG A 121 9.91 -12.28 7.69
CA ARG A 121 10.47 -13.42 6.98
C ARG A 121 11.67 -13.03 6.11
N THR A 122 11.63 -11.84 5.52
CA THR A 122 12.74 -11.30 4.73
C THR A 122 13.90 -10.86 5.62
N LEU A 123 13.61 -10.25 6.78
CA LEU A 123 14.61 -9.83 7.77
C LEU A 123 15.33 -11.03 8.38
N MET A 124 14.62 -12.14 8.63
CA MET A 124 15.18 -13.38 9.13
C MET A 124 16.33 -13.91 8.26
N ALA A 125 16.29 -13.65 6.94
CA ALA A 125 17.36 -14.02 6.02
C ALA A 125 18.57 -13.06 6.05
N GLU A 126 18.43 -11.89 6.66
CA GLU A 126 19.46 -10.85 6.78
C GLU A 126 20.14 -10.85 8.17
N VAL A 127 19.53 -11.48 9.16
CA VAL A 127 20.07 -11.59 10.52
C VAL A 127 20.46 -13.02 10.86
N SER A 128 21.16 -13.21 11.98
CA SER A 128 21.60 -14.53 12.43
C SER A 128 21.52 -14.68 13.95
N GLY A 129 21.64 -15.92 14.42
CA GLY A 129 21.68 -16.25 15.84
C GLY A 129 20.35 -15.94 16.54
N PRO A 130 20.38 -15.42 17.78
CA PRO A 130 19.17 -15.24 18.60
C PRO A 130 18.07 -14.40 17.95
N LEU A 131 18.42 -13.39 17.15
CA LEU A 131 17.43 -12.55 16.44
C LEU A 131 16.69 -13.35 15.35
N ALA A 132 17.39 -14.19 14.60
CA ALA A 132 16.76 -15.04 13.58
C ALA A 132 15.81 -16.06 14.23
N GLU A 133 16.25 -16.68 15.33
CA GLU A 133 15.43 -17.63 16.11
C GLU A 133 14.20 -16.96 16.75
N GLU A 134 14.33 -15.71 17.18
CA GLU A 134 13.22 -14.92 17.71
C GLU A 134 12.20 -14.62 16.61
N ILE A 135 12.66 -14.12 15.46
CA ILE A 135 11.78 -13.85 14.31
C ILE A 135 11.05 -15.13 13.86
N GLU A 136 11.75 -16.26 13.80
CA GLU A 136 11.14 -17.56 13.47
C GLU A 136 9.98 -17.93 14.41
N LYS A 137 10.10 -17.61 15.71
CA LYS A 137 9.05 -17.87 16.71
C LYS A 137 7.87 -16.90 16.62
N VAL A 138 8.09 -15.69 16.11
CA VAL A 138 7.06 -14.66 15.95
C VAL A 138 6.20 -14.91 14.71
N LEU A 139 6.80 -15.42 13.61
CA LEU A 139 6.09 -15.63 12.34
C LEU A 139 4.75 -16.40 12.45
N PRO A 140 4.64 -17.50 13.23
CA PRO A 140 3.36 -18.19 13.42
C PRO A 140 2.25 -17.32 14.02
N ALA A 141 2.58 -16.27 14.78
CA ALA A 141 1.59 -15.37 15.34
C ALA A 141 0.92 -14.50 14.26
N TYR A 142 1.70 -14.00 13.28
CA TYR A 142 1.15 -13.31 12.11
C TYR A 142 0.28 -14.24 11.25
N GLU A 143 0.77 -15.46 10.98
CA GLU A 143 0.04 -16.48 10.22
C GLU A 143 -1.28 -16.91 10.90
N SER A 144 -1.36 -16.76 12.22
CA SER A 144 -2.57 -17.03 13.00
C SER A 144 -3.50 -15.81 13.01
N ALA A 145 -2.97 -14.60 13.19
CA ALA A 145 -3.75 -13.36 13.23
C ALA A 145 -4.55 -13.14 11.95
N VAL A 146 -3.96 -13.39 10.77
CA VAL A 146 -4.64 -13.20 9.47
C VAL A 146 -5.87 -14.11 9.29
N LYS A 147 -5.95 -15.22 10.02
CA LYS A 147 -7.04 -16.21 9.95
C LYS A 147 -8.17 -15.96 10.95
N ILE A 148 -8.07 -14.91 11.77
CA ILE A 148 -9.14 -14.54 12.70
C ILE A 148 -10.20 -13.80 11.88
N ASP A 149 -11.47 -14.20 11.97
CA ASP A 149 -12.53 -13.54 11.19
C ASP A 149 -13.02 -12.25 11.86
N ASP A 150 -13.11 -12.25 13.20
CA ASP A 150 -13.56 -11.09 13.98
C ASP A 150 -12.52 -9.95 13.96
N PHE A 151 -12.94 -8.77 13.49
CA PHE A 151 -12.04 -7.62 13.33
C PHE A 151 -11.35 -7.20 14.63
N ASP A 152 -12.09 -7.05 15.73
CA ASP A 152 -11.55 -6.58 17.01
C ASP A 152 -10.54 -7.59 17.59
N GLN A 153 -10.84 -8.88 17.51
CA GLN A 153 -9.91 -9.95 17.91
C GLN A 153 -8.69 -10.00 17.01
N LYS A 154 -8.86 -9.84 15.69
CA LYS A 154 -7.75 -9.80 14.73
C LYS A 154 -6.82 -8.63 15.04
N TYR A 155 -7.38 -7.44 15.21
CA TYR A 155 -6.63 -6.23 15.54
C TYR A 155 -5.87 -6.41 16.85
N THR A 156 -6.55 -6.89 17.90
CA THR A 156 -5.92 -7.17 19.20
C THR A 156 -4.78 -8.19 19.08
N ALA A 157 -5.00 -9.28 18.34
CA ALA A 157 -3.98 -10.29 18.11
C ALA A 157 -2.77 -9.69 17.37
N PHE A 158 -3.01 -8.92 16.31
CA PHE A 158 -1.97 -8.28 15.52
C PHE A 158 -1.13 -7.29 16.34
N THR A 159 -1.76 -6.36 17.05
CA THR A 159 -1.05 -5.37 17.87
C THR A 159 -0.30 -6.03 19.02
N GLY A 160 -0.83 -7.12 19.57
CA GLY A 160 -0.19 -7.89 20.64
C GLY A 160 1.08 -8.63 20.21
N ILE A 161 1.32 -8.84 18.90
CA ILE A 161 2.54 -9.51 18.41
C ILE A 161 3.78 -8.70 18.80
N GLN A 162 3.74 -7.38 18.61
CA GLN A 162 4.87 -6.49 18.87
C GLN A 162 5.22 -6.41 20.36
N GLU A 163 4.27 -6.68 21.26
CA GLU A 163 4.52 -6.76 22.71
C GLU A 163 5.44 -7.93 23.09
N THR A 164 5.59 -8.92 22.21
CA THR A 164 6.44 -10.10 22.43
C THR A 164 7.90 -9.88 22.01
N PHE A 165 8.21 -8.78 21.32
CA PHE A 165 9.55 -8.52 20.81
C PHE A 165 10.50 -8.21 21.95
N SER A 166 11.70 -8.79 21.86
CA SER A 166 12.80 -8.47 22.75
C SER A 166 13.29 -7.04 22.50
N PRO A 167 13.97 -6.42 23.49
CA PRO A 167 14.61 -5.13 23.29
C PRO A 167 15.59 -5.11 22.13
N ALA A 168 16.24 -6.26 21.82
CA ALA A 168 17.20 -6.35 20.73
C ALA A 168 16.49 -6.33 19.36
N LEU A 169 15.37 -7.03 19.22
CA LEU A 169 14.57 -6.98 18.00
C LEU A 169 13.95 -5.58 17.81
N TRP A 170 13.45 -4.96 18.89
CA TRP A 170 12.99 -3.57 18.87
C TRP A 170 14.09 -2.61 18.42
N GLN A 171 15.29 -2.73 19.01
CA GLN A 171 16.42 -1.90 18.64
C GLN A 171 16.75 -2.05 17.15
N LEU A 172 16.74 -3.27 16.61
CA LEU A 172 17.02 -3.50 15.19
C LEU A 172 16.01 -2.79 14.28
N ILE A 173 14.71 -2.92 14.57
CA ILE A 173 13.64 -2.43 13.67
C ILE A 173 13.32 -0.93 13.83
N ASP A 174 13.72 -0.33 14.96
CA ASP A 174 13.45 1.08 15.30
C ASP A 174 14.73 1.93 15.42
N ALA A 175 15.89 1.37 15.04
CA ALA A 175 17.16 2.10 15.06
C ALA A 175 17.15 3.32 14.14
N GLU A 176 17.72 4.42 14.63
CA GLU A 176 18.09 5.59 13.83
C GLU A 176 19.60 5.88 13.99
N PRO A 177 20.42 5.80 12.91
CA PRO A 177 20.04 5.40 11.55
C PRO A 177 19.68 3.91 11.46
N GLU A 178 18.86 3.55 10.46
CA GLU A 178 18.44 2.18 10.23
C GLU A 178 19.65 1.27 9.91
N GLU A 179 19.61 0.04 10.42
CA GLU A 179 20.67 -0.95 10.18
C GLU A 179 20.56 -1.56 8.77
N GLU A 180 21.68 -2.11 8.27
CA GLU A 180 21.78 -2.68 6.92
C GLU A 180 20.69 -3.71 6.60
N ALA A 181 20.40 -4.59 7.56
CA ALA A 181 19.42 -5.65 7.40
C ALA A 181 18.02 -5.08 7.14
N VAL A 182 17.64 -4.00 7.83
CA VAL A 182 16.35 -3.31 7.65
C VAL A 182 16.30 -2.61 6.30
N LEU A 183 17.36 -1.87 5.94
CA LEU A 183 17.47 -1.21 4.63
C LEU A 183 17.36 -2.22 3.47
N ASN A 184 17.96 -3.41 3.62
CA ASN A 184 17.87 -4.48 2.63
C ASN A 184 16.45 -5.02 2.47
N VAL A 185 15.68 -5.16 3.56
CA VAL A 185 14.26 -5.56 3.50
C VAL A 185 13.46 -4.53 2.70
N GLN A 186 13.66 -3.23 2.97
CA GLN A 186 12.95 -2.16 2.26
C GLN A 186 13.32 -2.11 0.77
N LEU A 187 14.60 -2.24 0.44
CA LEU A 187 15.06 -2.27 -0.94
C LEU A 187 14.50 -3.50 -1.70
N LYS A 188 14.37 -4.65 -1.04
CA LYS A 188 13.72 -5.83 -1.63
C LYS A 188 12.24 -5.59 -1.93
N PHE A 189 11.53 -4.88 -1.05
CA PHE A 189 10.13 -4.49 -1.30
C PHE A 189 10.03 -3.64 -2.57
N PHE A 190 10.84 -2.58 -2.68
CA PHE A 190 10.83 -1.72 -3.86
C PHE A 190 11.32 -2.44 -5.13
N LYS A 191 12.25 -3.39 -5.00
CA LYS A 191 12.64 -4.25 -6.12
C LYS A 191 11.44 -5.04 -6.65
N GLU A 192 10.69 -5.69 -5.76
CA GLU A 192 9.51 -6.47 -6.15
C GLU A 192 8.40 -5.58 -6.73
N PHE A 193 8.20 -4.39 -6.17
CA PHE A 193 7.29 -3.39 -6.69
C PHE A 193 7.64 -2.97 -8.13
N LEU A 194 8.91 -2.63 -8.39
CA LEU A 194 9.35 -2.27 -9.74
C LEU A 194 9.21 -3.43 -10.74
N LEU A 195 9.48 -4.66 -10.30
CA LEU A 195 9.25 -5.87 -11.12
C LEU A 195 7.77 -6.12 -11.39
N TYR A 196 6.89 -5.77 -10.46
CA TYR A 196 5.44 -5.77 -10.67
C TYR A 196 5.05 -4.75 -11.74
N LEU A 197 5.54 -3.51 -11.66
CA LEU A 197 5.22 -2.45 -12.63
C LEU A 197 5.68 -2.79 -14.06
N GLN A 198 6.80 -3.50 -14.23
CA GLN A 198 7.26 -3.93 -15.55
C GLN A 198 6.25 -4.83 -16.30
N LYS A 199 5.30 -5.42 -15.58
CA LYS A 199 4.24 -6.28 -16.14
C LYS A 199 2.95 -5.52 -16.41
N GLN A 200 2.83 -4.28 -15.94
CA GLN A 200 1.62 -3.48 -16.07
C GLN A 200 1.59 -2.74 -17.40
N VAL A 201 0.43 -2.77 -18.07
CA VAL A 201 0.26 -2.14 -19.38
C VAL A 201 0.33 -0.62 -19.29
N ASP A 202 -0.22 -0.05 -18.22
CA ASP A 202 -0.24 1.39 -17.97
C ASP A 202 1.13 1.96 -17.54
N ALA A 203 2.10 1.10 -17.19
CA ALA A 203 3.48 1.48 -16.90
C ALA A 203 4.34 1.69 -18.16
N ALA A 204 3.80 1.42 -19.36
CA ALA A 204 4.56 1.41 -20.61
C ALA A 204 5.27 2.76 -20.90
N SER A 205 4.63 3.88 -20.56
CA SER A 205 5.20 5.23 -20.72
C SER A 205 6.43 5.48 -19.82
N PHE A 206 6.58 4.72 -18.73
CA PHE A 206 7.69 4.82 -17.79
C PHE A 206 8.66 3.63 -17.85
N ALA A 207 8.52 2.71 -18.81
CA ALA A 207 9.28 1.46 -18.85
C ALA A 207 10.80 1.66 -18.77
N GLY A 208 11.34 2.69 -19.43
CA GLY A 208 12.76 3.05 -19.34
C GLY A 208 13.17 3.48 -17.92
N MET A 209 12.41 4.39 -17.31
CA MET A 209 12.66 4.90 -15.96
C MET A 209 12.54 3.77 -14.92
N ILE A 210 11.52 2.93 -15.02
CA ILE A 210 11.34 1.75 -14.15
C ILE A 210 12.57 0.82 -14.23
N LYS A 211 13.05 0.54 -15.44
CA LYS A 211 14.23 -0.31 -15.64
C LYS A 211 15.50 0.32 -15.04
N ASP A 212 15.66 1.63 -15.15
CA ASP A 212 16.83 2.32 -14.60
C ASP A 212 16.77 2.43 -13.08
N THR A 213 15.60 2.75 -12.50
CA THR A 213 15.39 2.71 -11.04
C THR A 213 15.61 1.31 -10.48
N LEU A 214 15.16 0.26 -11.18
CA LEU A 214 15.39 -1.13 -10.76
C LEU A 214 16.90 -1.44 -10.67
N LYS A 215 17.71 -1.02 -11.64
CA LYS A 215 19.17 -1.20 -11.58
C LYS A 215 19.79 -0.47 -10.38
N VAL A 216 19.30 0.72 -10.07
CA VAL A 216 19.78 1.51 -8.91
C VAL A 216 19.45 0.78 -7.61
N VAL A 217 18.23 0.26 -7.46
CA VAL A 217 17.83 -0.56 -6.30
C VAL A 217 18.66 -1.84 -6.20
N GLU A 218 18.88 -2.54 -7.31
CA GLU A 218 19.71 -3.75 -7.35
C GLU A 218 21.17 -3.47 -6.99
N SER A 219 21.73 -2.35 -7.46
CA SER A 219 23.07 -1.92 -7.07
C SER A 219 23.15 -1.59 -5.58
N ALA A 220 22.15 -0.89 -5.03
CA ALA A 220 22.09 -0.54 -3.61
C ALA A 220 21.97 -1.77 -2.71
N LEU A 221 21.21 -2.80 -3.12
CA LEU A 221 21.12 -4.08 -2.42
C LEU A 221 22.49 -4.75 -2.24
N THR A 222 23.37 -4.66 -3.25
CA THR A 222 24.72 -5.25 -3.20
C THR A 222 25.77 -4.34 -2.57
N SER A 223 25.43 -3.08 -2.30
CA SER A 223 26.36 -2.11 -1.71
C SER A 223 26.46 -2.30 -0.21
N ALA A 224 27.64 -2.07 0.36
CA ALA A 224 27.84 -1.96 1.81
C ALA A 224 27.66 -0.50 2.32
N ASP A 225 27.43 0.45 1.42
CA ASP A 225 27.23 1.86 1.78
C ASP A 225 25.79 2.10 2.25
N LEU A 226 25.60 2.24 3.57
CA LEU A 226 24.30 2.50 4.18
C LEU A 226 23.69 3.82 3.71
N LYS A 227 24.53 4.84 3.48
CA LYS A 227 24.05 6.13 2.99
C LYS A 227 23.49 5.98 1.57
N GLN A 228 24.18 5.24 0.71
CA GLN A 228 23.66 4.95 -0.63
C GLN A 228 22.31 4.22 -0.58
N LYS A 229 22.15 3.23 0.31
CA LYS A 229 20.88 2.51 0.48
C LYS A 229 19.76 3.47 0.90
N MET A 230 20.01 4.31 1.90
CA MET A 230 19.07 5.34 2.36
C MET A 230 18.73 6.34 1.26
N ASP A 231 19.73 6.89 0.55
CA ASP A 231 19.51 7.86 -0.54
C ASP A 231 18.61 7.27 -1.65
N VAL A 232 18.72 5.96 -1.93
CA VAL A 232 17.86 5.27 -2.89
C VAL A 232 16.43 5.12 -2.36
N LEU A 233 16.27 4.76 -1.09
CA LEU A 233 14.96 4.65 -0.44
C LEU A 233 14.25 6.00 -0.36
N ASP A 234 14.95 7.05 0.09
CA ASP A 234 14.43 8.42 0.16
C ASP A 234 14.00 8.94 -1.22
N SER A 235 14.61 8.44 -2.30
CA SER A 235 14.20 8.80 -3.66
C SER A 235 12.79 8.32 -4.03
N PHE A 236 12.20 7.36 -3.31
CA PHE A 236 10.81 6.96 -3.51
C PHE A 236 9.80 7.92 -2.86
N ASP A 237 10.24 8.71 -1.88
CA ASP A 237 9.42 9.75 -1.24
C ASP A 237 9.45 11.09 -2.02
N ASP A 238 10.32 11.21 -3.03
CA ASP A 238 10.45 12.42 -3.84
C ASP A 238 9.29 12.57 -4.85
N LEU A 239 8.29 13.39 -4.57
CA LEU A 239 7.14 13.61 -5.46
C LEU A 239 7.34 14.70 -6.53
N THR A 240 8.58 15.17 -6.76
CA THR A 240 8.84 16.32 -7.65
C THR A 240 8.62 16.01 -9.14
N THR A 241 8.74 14.74 -9.54
CA THR A 241 8.58 14.34 -10.95
C THR A 241 7.32 13.51 -11.19
N LYS A 242 6.80 13.57 -12.43
CA LYS A 242 5.63 12.77 -12.86
C LYS A 242 5.85 11.27 -12.67
N PHE A 243 7.06 10.78 -12.92
CA PHE A 243 7.40 9.37 -12.70
C PHE A 243 7.35 8.99 -11.22
N ARG A 244 7.84 9.86 -10.33
CA ARG A 244 7.83 9.55 -8.90
C ARG A 244 6.43 9.60 -8.30
N ARG A 245 5.61 10.57 -8.70
CA ARG A 245 4.18 10.56 -8.38
C ARG A 245 3.47 9.32 -8.91
N TYR A 246 3.84 8.84 -10.11
CA TYR A 246 3.38 7.55 -10.64
C TYR A 246 3.71 6.37 -9.72
N LEU A 247 4.95 6.30 -9.20
CA LEU A 247 5.33 5.24 -8.26
C LEU A 247 4.52 5.31 -6.95
N ASP A 248 4.30 6.51 -6.43
CA ASP A 248 3.59 6.74 -5.17
C ASP A 248 2.18 6.14 -5.17
N TYR A 249 1.32 6.51 -6.12
CA TYR A 249 -0.04 5.95 -6.13
C TYR A 249 -0.09 4.47 -6.55
N LYS A 250 0.90 3.98 -7.31
CA LYS A 250 0.94 2.57 -7.71
C LYS A 250 1.41 1.62 -6.62
N VAL A 251 2.07 2.11 -5.57
CA VAL A 251 2.53 1.24 -4.47
C VAL A 251 1.34 0.58 -3.76
N LEU A 252 0.22 1.29 -3.61
CA LEU A 252 -1.01 0.77 -3.00
C LEU A 252 -1.60 -0.38 -3.82
N GLU A 253 -1.59 -0.26 -5.14
CA GLU A 253 -2.07 -1.32 -6.03
C GLU A 253 -1.22 -2.58 -5.92
N PHE A 254 0.11 -2.40 -5.86
CA PHE A 254 1.03 -3.50 -5.63
C PHE A 254 0.80 -4.16 -4.27
N GLN A 255 0.60 -3.38 -3.21
CA GLN A 255 0.34 -3.90 -1.88
C GLN A 255 -0.95 -4.72 -1.84
N PHE A 256 -2.04 -4.20 -2.41
CA PHE A 256 -3.30 -4.94 -2.50
C PHE A 256 -3.16 -6.22 -3.36
N ASP A 257 -2.54 -6.14 -4.53
CA ASP A 257 -2.41 -7.32 -5.41
C ASP A 257 -1.51 -8.41 -4.79
N ARG A 258 -0.52 -8.02 -4.00
CA ARG A 258 0.44 -8.92 -3.36
C ARG A 258 -0.03 -9.44 -2.01
N PHE A 259 -0.64 -8.59 -1.20
CA PHE A 259 -0.95 -8.85 0.21
C PHE A 259 -2.45 -8.76 0.53
N GLY A 260 -3.30 -8.25 -0.34
CA GLY A 260 -4.76 -8.16 -0.14
C GLY A 260 -5.53 -9.46 -0.37
N GLN A 261 -4.83 -10.60 -0.38
CA GLN A 261 -5.45 -11.92 -0.57
C GLN A 261 -5.77 -12.63 0.74
#